data_AF-A0A1J5BPQ8-F1
#
_entry.id   AF-A0A1J5BPQ8-F1
#
_cell.length_a   1.000
_cell.length_b   1.000
_cell.length_c   1.000
_cell.angle_alpha   90.00
_cell.angle_beta   90.00
_cell.angle_gamma   90.00
#
_symmetry.space_group_name_H-M   'P 1'
#
loop_
_entity.id
_entity.type
_entity.pdbx_description
1 polymer ?
#
loop_
_entity_poly.entity_id
_entity_poly.type
_entity_poly.pdbx_seq_one_letter_code
_entity_poly.pdbx_strand_id
1 'polypeptide(L)'
;MGYSRIRFWLARTKGWGVVVLALFPSLAWGVEIVSGDFQTILNSRADTLKVWNFAENPKIFVFDFPGLTLQGRSFNRITQYTEQAQANTGYPRVLTNEEIAKYMESLRRTQANFAFGHDLLVSELVQFYNLADRDKVGLFSEELALRDFLVEQGLVKVWRSFYQSLQPDVVILSIPQMQPKKVDEPQVSELARRAIFTHEISHGEYYTNRQYATYCRRFWSETLSDAQREAFVNLFKKYNYAVALDELVVNEMQAYLMFTPDPNSFSASKLGITDGELDSMREMFRQGKPPTRLPLY
;
A
#
# COMPACT_ATOMS: atom_id res chain seq x y z
N MET A 1 76.82 -35.94 -13.95
CA MET A 1 75.77 -35.09 -14.57
C MET A 1 74.43 -35.65 -14.12
N GLY A 2 73.64 -35.07 -13.22
CA GLY A 2 73.50 -33.68 -12.78
C GLY A 2 72.00 -33.38 -12.72
N TYR A 3 71.22 -34.13 -11.93
CA TYR A 3 69.80 -33.86 -11.70
C TYR A 3 69.66 -32.98 -10.45
N SER A 4 69.43 -31.69 -10.67
CA SER A 4 69.15 -30.70 -9.63
C SER A 4 67.72 -30.89 -9.10
N ARG A 5 67.61 -31.12 -7.80
CA ARG A 5 66.35 -31.13 -7.03
C ARG A 5 66.11 -29.72 -6.50
N ILE A 6 65.05 -29.06 -6.92
CA ILE A 6 64.54 -27.86 -6.24
C ILE A 6 63.45 -28.31 -5.27
N ARG A 7 63.79 -28.33 -3.98
CA ARG A 7 62.86 -28.45 -2.86
C ARG A 7 62.29 -27.06 -2.58
N PHE A 8 60.98 -26.86 -2.77
CA PHE A 8 60.29 -25.70 -2.21
C PHE A 8 59.97 -25.95 -0.74
N TRP A 9 60.52 -25.10 0.11
CA TRP A 9 60.32 -25.04 1.55
C TRP A 9 59.06 -24.19 1.81
N LEU A 10 57.95 -24.80 2.19
CA LEU A 10 56.78 -24.08 2.70
C LEU A 10 57.02 -23.77 4.18
N ALA A 11 57.50 -22.55 4.44
CA ALA A 11 57.53 -21.99 5.78
C ALA A 11 56.10 -21.76 6.26
N ARG A 12 55.70 -22.49 7.31
CA ARG A 12 54.49 -22.23 8.10
C ARG A 12 54.64 -20.88 8.81
N THR A 13 53.99 -19.85 8.30
CA THR A 13 53.67 -18.66 9.09
C THR A 13 52.29 -18.85 9.73
N LYS A 14 52.27 -18.96 11.06
CA LYS A 14 51.05 -18.90 11.87
C LYS A 14 50.56 -17.45 11.87
N GLY A 15 49.78 -17.08 10.87
CA GLY A 15 48.97 -15.87 10.91
C GLY A 15 47.62 -16.19 11.52
N TRP A 16 47.37 -15.75 12.75
CA TRP A 16 46.02 -15.64 13.29
C TRP A 16 45.31 -14.54 12.50
N GLY A 17 44.67 -14.93 11.39
CA GLY A 17 43.73 -14.05 10.69
C GLY A 17 42.51 -13.87 11.57
N VAL A 18 42.43 -12.74 12.26
CA VAL A 18 41.19 -12.27 12.87
C VAL A 18 40.21 -12.04 11.71
N VAL A 19 39.28 -12.97 11.54
CA VAL A 19 38.07 -12.72 10.74
C VAL A 19 37.29 -11.67 11.52
N VAL A 20 37.46 -10.42 11.15
CA VAL A 20 36.52 -9.36 11.53
C VAL A 20 35.24 -9.68 10.76
N LEU A 21 34.37 -10.46 11.39
CA LEU A 21 32.95 -10.46 11.06
C LEU A 21 32.49 -9.02 11.28
N ALA A 22 32.44 -8.25 10.19
CA ALA A 22 31.71 -7.01 10.15
C ALA A 22 30.25 -7.38 10.41
N LEU A 23 29.87 -7.36 11.68
CA LEU A 23 28.49 -7.25 12.10
C LEU A 23 28.03 -5.90 11.57
N PHE A 24 27.50 -5.90 10.35
CA PHE A 24 26.62 -4.82 9.94
C PHE A 24 25.54 -4.78 11.03
N PRO A 25 25.34 -3.65 11.73
CA PRO A 25 24.14 -3.51 12.51
C PRO A 25 23.00 -3.67 11.50
N SER A 26 22.28 -4.79 11.57
CA SER A 26 20.91 -4.78 11.15
C SER A 26 20.30 -3.62 11.93
N LEU A 27 20.01 -2.53 11.23
CA LEU A 27 19.03 -1.58 11.72
C LEU A 27 17.77 -2.44 11.80
N ALA A 28 17.57 -3.13 12.93
CA ALA A 28 16.27 -3.57 13.33
C ALA A 28 15.55 -2.24 13.55
N TRP A 29 14.83 -1.81 12.52
CA TRP A 29 13.83 -0.79 12.71
C TRP A 29 12.80 -1.47 13.59
N GLY A 30 13.02 -1.43 14.91
CA GLY A 30 12.02 -1.83 15.88
C GLY A 30 10.89 -0.82 15.77
N VAL A 31 10.09 -0.95 14.72
CA VAL A 31 8.93 -0.11 14.50
C VAL A 31 7.95 -0.50 15.59
N GLU A 32 7.80 0.38 16.57
CA GLU A 32 6.83 0.19 17.63
C GLU A 32 5.43 0.17 17.02
N ILE A 33 4.73 -0.94 17.22
CA ILE A 33 3.34 -1.07 16.81
C ILE A 33 2.47 -0.64 17.98
N VAL A 34 1.69 0.40 17.74
CA VAL A 34 0.80 0.95 18.75
C VAL A 34 -0.64 0.69 18.33
N SER A 35 -1.49 0.25 19.26
CA SER A 35 -2.92 0.19 19.02
C SER A 35 -3.50 1.60 18.97
N GLY A 36 -4.29 1.94 17.95
CA GLY A 36 -4.90 3.25 17.81
C GLY A 36 -6.30 3.19 17.24
N ASP A 37 -7.22 3.97 17.82
CA ASP A 37 -8.55 4.18 17.24
C ASP A 37 -8.53 5.19 16.09
N PHE A 38 -9.65 5.36 15.40
CA PHE A 38 -9.72 6.25 14.22
C PHE A 38 -9.28 7.69 14.54
N GLN A 39 -9.72 8.25 15.66
CA GLN A 39 -9.39 9.63 16.03
C GLN A 39 -7.93 9.78 16.45
N THR A 40 -7.38 8.78 17.12
CA THR A 40 -5.97 8.75 17.55
C THR A 40 -5.04 8.75 16.34
N ILE A 41 -5.31 7.90 15.35
CA ILE A 41 -4.49 7.80 14.13
C ILE A 41 -4.62 9.08 13.29
N LEU A 42 -5.85 9.56 13.06
CA LEU A 42 -6.10 10.76 12.25
C LEU A 42 -5.38 11.99 12.81
N ASN A 43 -5.45 12.18 14.13
CA ASN A 43 -4.87 13.35 14.81
C ASN A 43 -3.39 13.18 15.18
N SER A 44 -2.81 12.01 14.90
CA SER A 44 -1.41 11.72 15.20
C SER A 44 -0.46 12.67 14.47
N ARG A 45 0.70 12.93 15.10
CA ARG A 45 1.81 13.68 14.52
C ARG A 45 3.12 12.95 14.85
N ALA A 46 3.89 12.67 13.82
CA ALA A 46 5.21 12.09 13.92
C ALA A 46 6.11 12.63 12.81
N ASP A 47 7.39 12.78 13.12
CA ASP A 47 8.47 13.12 12.18
C ASP A 47 9.20 11.87 11.65
N THR A 48 8.79 10.70 12.13
CA THR A 48 9.28 9.37 11.75
C THR A 48 8.09 8.49 11.38
N LEU A 49 8.36 7.37 10.67
CA LEU A 49 7.31 6.39 10.34
C LEU A 49 6.74 5.83 11.65
N LYS A 50 5.42 5.87 11.78
CA LYS A 50 4.69 5.21 12.85
C LYS A 50 3.77 4.15 12.28
N VAL A 51 3.73 2.97 12.88
CA VAL A 51 2.80 1.90 12.46
C VAL A 51 1.77 1.66 13.55
N TRP A 52 0.51 1.68 13.13
CA TRP A 52 -0.63 1.47 14.00
C TRP A 52 -1.26 0.12 13.71
N ASN A 53 -1.67 -0.61 14.74
CA ASN A 53 -2.69 -1.64 14.60
C ASN A 53 -4.04 -1.01 14.93
N PHE A 54 -4.98 -1.08 13.99
CA PHE A 54 -6.26 -0.38 14.14
C PHE A 54 -7.13 -1.06 15.21
N ALA A 55 -7.48 -0.33 16.27
CA ALA A 55 -8.05 -0.90 17.48
C ALA A 55 -9.41 -1.57 17.25
N GLU A 56 -10.23 -1.00 16.36
CA GLU A 56 -11.55 -1.48 16.02
C GLU A 56 -11.51 -2.72 15.11
N ASN A 57 -10.38 -2.93 14.41
CA ASN A 57 -10.18 -4.06 13.53
C ASN A 57 -8.68 -4.42 13.40
N PRO A 58 -8.18 -5.37 14.22
CA PRO A 58 -6.75 -5.67 14.32
C PRO A 58 -6.17 -6.37 13.08
N LYS A 59 -6.98 -6.62 12.04
CA LYS A 59 -6.50 -7.09 10.73
C LYS A 59 -6.00 -5.95 9.83
N ILE A 60 -6.03 -4.71 10.32
CA ILE A 60 -5.60 -3.54 9.57
C ILE A 60 -4.39 -2.93 10.27
N PHE A 61 -3.30 -2.77 9.51
CA PHE A 61 -2.14 -1.99 9.92
C PHE A 61 -2.07 -0.70 9.11
N VAL A 62 -1.80 0.43 9.78
CA VAL A 62 -1.70 1.75 9.14
C VAL A 62 -0.27 2.27 9.29
N PHE A 63 0.44 2.39 8.18
CA PHE A 63 1.75 3.01 8.08
C PHE A 63 1.58 4.52 7.89
N ASP A 64 1.89 5.29 8.93
CA ASP A 64 1.71 6.74 8.99
C ASP A 64 3.06 7.43 8.73
N PHE A 65 3.27 7.85 7.49
CA PHE A 65 4.55 8.33 6.98
C PHE A 65 4.78 9.82 7.25
N PRO A 66 6.00 10.24 7.66
CA PRO A 66 6.32 11.66 7.88
C PRO A 66 6.42 12.50 6.60
N GLY A 67 6.37 11.86 5.42
CA GLY A 67 6.43 12.51 4.13
C GLY A 67 6.12 11.55 2.98
N LEU A 68 5.71 12.13 1.85
CA LEU A 68 5.19 11.40 0.70
C LEU A 68 6.29 10.68 -0.09
N THR A 69 7.53 11.17 -0.09
CA THR A 69 8.63 10.49 -0.79
C THR A 69 8.93 9.15 -0.14
N LEU A 70 8.95 9.10 1.20
CA LEU A 70 9.22 7.86 1.94
C LEU A 70 8.08 6.86 1.74
N GLN A 71 6.83 7.33 1.79
CA GLN A 71 5.66 6.51 1.46
C GLN A 71 5.77 5.93 0.05
N GLY A 72 6.04 6.79 -0.94
CA GLY A 72 6.15 6.37 -2.34
C GLY A 72 7.25 5.36 -2.59
N ARG A 73 8.44 5.57 -2.01
CA ARG A 73 9.56 4.60 -2.09
C ARG A 73 9.22 3.25 -1.45
N SER A 74 8.28 3.22 -0.51
CA SER A 74 7.82 2.00 0.15
C SER A 74 6.72 1.28 -0.64
N PHE A 75 5.78 2.00 -1.25
CA PHE A 75 4.52 1.43 -1.77
C PHE A 75 4.29 1.58 -3.28
N ASN A 76 4.86 2.59 -3.96
CA ASN A 76 4.49 2.88 -5.35
C ASN A 76 4.80 1.74 -6.32
N ARG A 77 5.95 1.08 -6.17
CA ARG A 77 6.30 -0.03 -7.05
C ARG A 77 5.40 -1.25 -6.82
N ILE A 78 5.00 -1.49 -5.57
CA ILE A 78 4.11 -2.59 -5.23
C ILE A 78 2.70 -2.32 -5.79
N THR A 79 2.24 -1.06 -5.68
CA THR A 79 0.96 -0.61 -6.25
C THR A 79 0.95 -0.73 -7.77
N GLN A 80 2.02 -0.27 -8.42
CA GLN A 80 2.18 -0.43 -9.86
C GLN A 80 2.19 -1.91 -10.28
N TYR A 81 2.74 -2.80 -9.44
CA TYR A 81 2.68 -4.25 -9.66
C TYR A 81 1.25 -4.79 -9.52
N THR A 82 0.51 -4.41 -8.46
CA THR A 82 -0.86 -4.89 -8.23
C THR A 82 -1.81 -4.37 -9.32
N GLU A 83 -1.68 -3.11 -9.73
CA GLU A 83 -2.43 -2.53 -10.85
C GLU A 83 -2.18 -3.27 -12.18
N GLN A 84 -0.94 -3.67 -12.49
CA GLN A 84 -0.65 -4.50 -13.67
C GLN A 84 -1.39 -5.84 -13.60
N ALA A 85 -1.36 -6.50 -12.45
CA ALA A 85 -2.05 -7.77 -12.23
C ALA A 85 -3.56 -7.63 -12.39
N GLN A 86 -4.12 -6.54 -11.90
CA GLN A 86 -5.54 -6.23 -11.99
C GLN A 86 -5.98 -5.89 -13.42
N ALA A 87 -5.18 -5.12 -14.16
CA ALA A 87 -5.48 -4.73 -15.53
C ALA A 87 -5.34 -5.89 -16.55
N ASN A 88 -4.81 -7.05 -16.13
CA ASN A 88 -4.61 -8.23 -16.96
C ASN A 88 -3.86 -7.93 -18.28
N THR A 89 -2.90 -7.02 -18.23
CA THR A 89 -2.14 -6.55 -19.41
C THR A 89 -0.98 -7.48 -19.79
N GLY A 90 -0.89 -8.65 -19.16
CA GLY A 90 0.15 -9.65 -19.39
C GLY A 90 0.55 -10.34 -18.09
N TYR A 91 1.68 -11.06 -18.12
CA TYR A 91 2.25 -11.65 -16.91
C TYR A 91 2.76 -10.53 -15.99
N PRO A 92 2.23 -10.37 -14.76
CA PRO A 92 2.65 -9.29 -13.87
C PRO A 92 4.12 -9.43 -13.51
N ARG A 93 4.86 -8.33 -13.60
CA ARG A 93 6.30 -8.31 -13.28
C ARG A 93 6.62 -7.15 -12.36
N VAL A 94 7.59 -7.36 -11.48
CA VAL A 94 8.15 -6.30 -10.64
C VAL A 94 9.14 -5.50 -11.47
N LEU A 95 8.93 -4.18 -11.57
CA LEU A 95 9.84 -3.29 -12.31
C LEU A 95 11.18 -3.13 -11.57
N THR A 96 12.30 -3.01 -12.30
CA THR A 96 13.58 -2.59 -11.68
C THR A 96 13.52 -1.14 -11.21
N ASN A 97 14.54 -0.69 -10.47
CA ASN A 97 14.63 0.69 -9.99
C ASN A 97 14.67 1.70 -11.15
N GLU A 98 15.35 1.37 -12.25
CA GLU A 98 15.41 2.19 -13.45
C GLU A 98 14.08 2.19 -14.19
N GLU A 99 13.40 1.05 -14.25
CA GLU A 99 12.11 0.91 -14.93
C GLU A 99 10.99 1.65 -14.21
N ILE A 100 10.89 1.53 -12.88
CA ILE A 100 9.87 2.27 -12.13
C ILE A 100 10.11 3.78 -12.20
N ALA A 101 11.37 4.23 -12.20
CA ALA A 101 11.71 5.63 -12.39
C ALA A 101 11.25 6.15 -13.76
N LYS A 102 11.55 5.42 -14.84
CA LYS A 102 11.08 5.75 -16.20
C LYS A 102 9.56 5.71 -16.32
N TYR A 103 8.92 4.74 -15.66
CA TYR A 103 7.46 4.63 -15.64
C TYR A 103 6.84 5.88 -15.00
N MET A 104 7.31 6.30 -13.82
CA MET A 104 6.85 7.52 -13.16
C MET A 104 7.11 8.77 -14.01
N GLU A 105 8.29 8.88 -14.62
CA GLU A 105 8.64 9.98 -15.53
C GLU A 105 7.66 10.06 -16.71
N SER A 106 7.31 8.92 -17.31
CA SER A 106 6.35 8.85 -18.43
C SER A 106 4.95 9.38 -18.07
N LEU A 107 4.57 9.24 -16.79
CA LEU A 107 3.33 9.76 -16.23
C LEU A 107 3.46 11.19 -15.69
N ARG A 108 4.66 11.79 -15.76
CA ARG A 108 5.03 13.06 -15.12
C ARG A 108 4.75 13.05 -13.62
N ARG A 109 5.01 11.91 -12.99
CA ARG A 109 4.88 11.67 -11.56
C ARG A 109 6.25 11.49 -10.91
N THR A 110 6.29 11.63 -9.59
CA THR A 110 7.43 11.39 -8.72
C THR A 110 7.01 10.43 -7.61
N GLN A 111 7.97 10.00 -6.79
CA GLN A 111 7.66 9.19 -5.61
C GLN A 111 6.61 9.87 -4.71
N ALA A 112 6.66 11.19 -4.57
CA ALA A 112 5.81 11.95 -3.67
C ALA A 112 4.42 12.31 -4.22
N ASN A 113 4.13 12.06 -5.50
CA ASN A 113 2.84 12.41 -6.09
C ASN A 113 2.23 11.33 -6.98
N PHE A 114 2.82 10.13 -6.98
CA PHE A 114 2.29 8.97 -7.70
C PHE A 114 0.91 8.58 -7.14
N ALA A 115 0.85 8.30 -5.84
CA ALA A 115 -0.37 8.13 -5.06
C ALA A 115 -0.19 8.75 -3.66
N PHE A 116 -1.32 9.10 -3.03
CA PHE A 116 -1.32 9.78 -1.72
C PHE A 116 -1.67 8.84 -0.57
N GLY A 117 -2.27 7.69 -0.84
CA GLY A 117 -2.48 6.58 0.07
C GLY A 117 -2.37 5.28 -0.72
N HIS A 118 -2.27 4.17 0.00
CA HIS A 118 -2.19 2.84 -0.61
C HIS A 118 -2.83 1.82 0.32
N ASP A 119 -3.54 0.85 -0.27
CA ASP A 119 -4.04 -0.35 0.37
C ASP A 119 -3.44 -1.60 -0.28
N LEU A 120 -2.88 -2.50 0.54
CA LEU A 120 -2.32 -3.76 0.05
C LEU A 120 -2.67 -4.91 0.99
N LEU A 121 -3.08 -6.04 0.42
CA LEU A 121 -3.20 -7.29 1.17
C LEU A 121 -1.83 -7.92 1.40
N VAL A 122 -1.65 -8.60 2.54
CA VAL A 122 -0.44 -9.39 2.80
C VAL A 122 -0.22 -10.44 1.71
N SER A 123 -1.28 -11.01 1.12
CA SER A 123 -1.15 -11.92 -0.02
C SER A 123 -0.54 -11.26 -1.26
N GLU A 124 -0.81 -9.99 -1.52
CA GLU A 124 -0.27 -9.24 -2.66
C GLU A 124 1.20 -8.90 -2.43
N LEU A 125 1.54 -8.49 -1.21
CA LEU A 125 2.92 -8.26 -0.77
C LEU A 125 3.77 -9.52 -0.91
N VAL A 126 3.24 -10.69 -0.52
CA VAL A 126 3.94 -11.96 -0.68
C VAL A 126 4.19 -12.30 -2.15
N GLN A 127 3.22 -12.05 -3.03
CA GLN A 127 3.42 -12.25 -4.47
C GLN A 127 4.51 -11.32 -5.01
N PHE A 128 4.46 -10.04 -4.65
CA PHE A 128 5.47 -9.04 -5.01
C PHE A 128 6.88 -9.50 -4.61
N TYR A 129 7.10 -9.87 -3.34
CA TYR A 129 8.43 -10.26 -2.85
C TYR A 129 8.94 -11.56 -3.48
N ASN A 130 8.05 -12.54 -3.71
CA ASN A 130 8.44 -13.77 -4.40
C ASN A 130 8.84 -13.53 -5.86
N LEU A 131 8.12 -12.65 -6.57
CA LEU A 131 8.47 -12.29 -7.95
C LEU A 131 9.76 -11.47 -8.01
N ALA A 132 9.94 -10.51 -7.10
CA ALA A 132 11.18 -9.74 -7.00
C ALA A 132 12.39 -10.65 -6.75
N ASP A 133 12.29 -11.63 -5.84
CA ASP A 133 13.40 -12.58 -5.61
C ASP A 133 13.61 -13.53 -6.79
N ARG A 134 12.54 -14.06 -7.39
CA ARG A 134 12.63 -14.93 -8.58
C ARG A 134 13.37 -14.22 -9.71
N ASP A 135 12.99 -12.98 -10.00
CA ASP A 135 13.51 -12.18 -11.11
C ASP A 135 14.77 -11.40 -10.75
N LYS A 136 15.27 -11.55 -9.51
CA LYS A 136 16.49 -10.89 -8.99
C LYS A 136 16.43 -9.37 -9.10
N VAL A 137 15.25 -8.81 -8.86
CA VAL A 137 15.02 -7.36 -8.82
C VAL A 137 15.54 -6.79 -7.49
N GLY A 138 16.42 -5.79 -7.58
CA GLY A 138 16.89 -5.06 -6.41
C GLY A 138 15.77 -4.24 -5.76
N LEU A 139 15.53 -4.49 -4.47
CA LEU A 139 14.55 -3.75 -3.68
C LEU A 139 15.14 -2.46 -3.07
N PHE A 140 14.31 -1.43 -2.90
CA PHE A 140 14.64 -0.28 -2.08
C PHE A 140 14.75 -0.68 -0.61
N SER A 141 15.53 0.06 0.16
CA SER A 141 15.65 -0.12 1.62
C SER A 141 14.29 -0.08 2.32
N GLU A 142 13.39 0.75 1.82
CA GLU A 142 12.05 0.96 2.34
C GLU A 142 11.14 -0.26 2.12
N GLU A 143 11.20 -0.88 0.93
CA GLU A 143 10.45 -2.10 0.64
C GLU A 143 11.01 -3.30 1.41
N LEU A 144 12.32 -3.33 1.66
CA LEU A 144 12.95 -4.32 2.54
C LEU A 144 12.49 -4.13 3.99
N ALA A 145 12.38 -2.90 4.47
CA ALA A 145 11.86 -2.62 5.80
C ALA A 145 10.39 -3.06 5.94
N LEU A 146 9.55 -2.83 4.92
CA LEU A 146 8.18 -3.35 4.88
C LEU A 146 8.16 -4.89 4.92
N ARG A 147 9.02 -5.55 4.14
CA ARG A 147 9.14 -7.02 4.15
C ARG A 147 9.51 -7.54 5.53
N ASP A 148 10.52 -6.93 6.15
CA ASP A 148 11.06 -7.34 7.44
C ASP A 148 9.99 -7.17 8.52
N PHE A 149 9.23 -6.06 8.49
CA PHE A 149 8.04 -5.88 9.31
C PHE A 149 7.05 -7.06 9.15
N LEU A 150 6.68 -7.45 7.93
CA LEU A 150 5.73 -8.55 7.71
C LEU A 150 6.20 -9.87 8.33
N VAL A 151 7.51 -10.14 8.27
CA VAL A 151 8.11 -11.35 8.85
C VAL A 151 8.18 -11.27 10.36
N GLU A 152 8.65 -10.15 10.91
CA GLU A 152 8.75 -9.90 12.35
C GLU A 152 7.39 -9.98 13.05
N GLN A 153 6.33 -9.49 12.39
CA GLN A 153 4.96 -9.55 12.90
C GLN A 153 4.26 -10.89 12.68
N GLY A 154 4.94 -11.89 12.09
CA GLY A 154 4.34 -13.18 11.81
C GLY A 154 3.16 -13.13 10.83
N LEU A 155 3.10 -12.10 9.99
CA LEU A 155 2.15 -12.00 8.88
C LEU A 155 2.63 -12.85 7.68
N VAL A 156 3.95 -12.95 7.53
CA VAL A 156 4.64 -13.71 6.50
C VAL A 156 5.67 -14.62 7.15
N LYS A 157 5.84 -15.82 6.58
CA LYS A 157 6.92 -16.75 6.93
C LYS A 157 7.83 -16.95 5.73
N VAL A 158 9.14 -17.00 5.98
CA VAL A 158 10.12 -17.43 4.98
C VAL A 158 10.41 -18.92 5.16
N TRP A 159 10.23 -19.70 4.10
CA TRP A 159 10.59 -21.12 4.10
C TRP A 159 11.28 -21.49 2.80
N ARG A 160 12.51 -22.03 2.90
CA ARG A 160 13.36 -22.39 1.74
C ARG A 160 13.45 -21.25 0.71
N SER A 161 13.67 -20.04 1.20
CA SER A 161 13.76 -18.80 0.41
C SER A 161 12.47 -18.38 -0.31
N PHE A 162 11.31 -18.94 0.08
CA PHE A 162 10.01 -18.54 -0.43
C PHE A 162 9.18 -17.87 0.67
N TYR A 163 8.54 -16.74 0.34
CA TYR A 163 7.63 -16.03 1.24
C TYR A 163 6.25 -16.69 1.19
N GLN A 164 5.68 -16.99 2.36
CA GLN A 164 4.35 -17.57 2.51
C GLN A 164 3.52 -16.67 3.40
N SER A 165 2.31 -16.33 2.95
CA SER A 165 1.37 -15.59 3.79
C SER A 165 0.83 -16.48 4.89
N LEU A 166 0.94 -16.03 6.15
CA LEU A 166 0.28 -16.64 7.29
C LEU A 166 -1.09 -16.01 7.55
N GLN A 167 -1.25 -14.74 7.17
CA GLN A 167 -2.48 -13.96 7.35
C GLN A 167 -2.80 -13.20 6.04
N PRO A 168 -3.30 -13.88 4.99
CA PRO A 168 -3.45 -13.29 3.66
C PRO A 168 -4.44 -12.14 3.60
N ASP A 169 -5.46 -12.17 4.44
CA ASP A 169 -6.56 -11.19 4.48
C ASP A 169 -6.24 -9.97 5.37
N VAL A 170 -5.02 -9.87 5.92
CA VAL A 170 -4.58 -8.67 6.65
C VAL A 170 -4.25 -7.58 5.64
N VAL A 171 -4.67 -6.35 5.94
CA VAL A 171 -4.51 -5.18 5.09
C VAL A 171 -3.43 -4.27 5.67
N ILE A 172 -2.51 -3.85 4.81
CA ILE A 172 -1.51 -2.83 5.08
C ILE A 172 -1.93 -1.56 4.34
N LEU A 173 -2.23 -0.53 5.11
CA LEU A 173 -2.55 0.80 4.60
C LEU A 173 -1.36 1.72 4.75
N SER A 174 -1.24 2.70 3.88
CA SER A 174 -0.29 3.80 4.06
C SER A 174 -0.97 5.15 3.93
N ILE A 175 -0.61 6.07 4.84
CA ILE A 175 -1.11 7.43 4.87
C ILE A 175 0.03 8.42 5.14
N PRO A 176 -0.07 9.67 4.67
CA PRO A 176 0.91 10.70 4.94
C PRO A 176 0.51 11.57 6.13
N GLN A 177 1.49 11.96 6.92
CA GLN A 177 1.40 13.05 7.89
C GLN A 177 1.01 14.36 7.22
N MET A 178 0.34 15.21 7.99
CA MET A 178 0.16 16.60 7.57
C MET A 178 1.52 17.27 7.40
N GLN A 179 1.68 17.99 6.31
CA GLN A 179 2.93 18.67 6.02
C GLN A 179 2.71 19.94 5.19
N PRO A 180 3.52 20.99 5.41
CA PRO A 180 3.60 22.08 4.45
C PRO A 180 4.21 21.59 3.14
N LYS A 181 4.06 22.39 2.08
CA LYS A 181 4.76 22.13 0.82
C LYS A 181 6.27 22.10 1.05
N LYS A 182 6.94 21.05 0.57
CA LYS A 182 8.42 20.90 0.58
C LYS A 182 8.95 20.96 -0.86
N VAL A 183 10.28 20.98 -1.02
CA VAL A 183 10.94 21.19 -2.33
C VAL A 183 10.53 20.14 -3.39
N ASP A 184 10.17 18.92 -3.00
CA ASP A 184 9.70 17.86 -3.91
C ASP A 184 8.46 17.12 -3.43
N GLU A 185 7.76 17.69 -2.43
CA GLU A 185 6.54 17.09 -1.90
C GLU A 185 5.41 18.12 -1.84
N PRO A 186 4.21 17.76 -2.32
CA PRO A 186 3.05 18.62 -2.18
C PRO A 186 2.66 18.79 -0.72
N GLN A 187 1.92 19.87 -0.45
CA GLN A 187 1.29 20.08 0.85
C GLN A 187 0.25 19.00 1.12
N VAL A 188 0.23 18.49 2.36
CA VAL A 188 -0.87 17.66 2.88
C VAL A 188 -1.58 18.48 3.94
N SER A 189 -2.73 19.05 3.58
CA SER A 189 -3.59 19.79 4.51
C SER A 189 -4.31 18.84 5.47
N GLU A 190 -4.96 19.38 6.50
CA GLU A 190 -5.80 18.60 7.40
C GLU A 190 -6.95 17.91 6.67
N LEU A 191 -7.62 18.63 5.76
CA LEU A 191 -8.70 18.07 4.94
C LEU A 191 -8.17 16.95 4.03
N ALA A 192 -7.00 17.13 3.42
CA ALA A 192 -6.39 16.11 2.57
C ALA A 192 -6.02 14.86 3.39
N ARG A 193 -5.36 15.00 4.55
CA ARG A 193 -5.05 13.86 5.42
C ARG A 193 -6.31 13.13 5.85
N ARG A 194 -7.36 13.86 6.25
CA ARG A 194 -8.65 13.26 6.60
C ARG A 194 -9.24 12.49 5.44
N ALA A 195 -9.28 13.07 4.25
CA ALA A 195 -9.82 12.41 3.07
C ALA A 195 -9.03 11.15 2.72
N ILE A 196 -7.70 11.23 2.69
CA ILE A 196 -6.82 10.08 2.44
C ILE A 196 -7.08 9.00 3.49
N PHE A 197 -6.92 9.29 4.78
CA PHE A 197 -7.06 8.24 5.81
C PHE A 197 -8.45 7.62 5.84
N THR A 198 -9.50 8.42 5.68
CA THR A 198 -10.87 7.92 5.66
C THR A 198 -11.11 7.02 4.45
N HIS A 199 -10.57 7.40 3.28
CA HIS A 199 -10.61 6.59 2.06
C HIS A 199 -9.86 5.26 2.26
N GLU A 200 -8.60 5.31 2.67
CA GLU A 200 -7.76 4.11 2.87
C GLU A 200 -8.35 3.15 3.91
N ILE A 201 -8.81 3.66 5.06
CA ILE A 201 -9.37 2.79 6.11
C ILE A 201 -10.67 2.10 5.64
N SER A 202 -11.39 2.70 4.70
CA SER A 202 -12.58 2.08 4.11
C SER A 202 -12.25 0.84 3.27
N HIS A 203 -11.13 0.83 2.55
CA HIS A 203 -10.64 -0.37 1.87
C HIS A 203 -10.26 -1.45 2.87
N GLY A 204 -9.59 -1.06 3.96
CA GLY A 204 -9.30 -1.95 5.08
C GLY A 204 -10.57 -2.63 5.62
N GLU A 205 -11.62 -1.86 5.87
CA GLU A 205 -12.92 -2.38 6.29
C GLU A 205 -13.56 -3.28 5.21
N TYR A 206 -13.52 -2.89 3.94
CA TYR A 206 -14.06 -3.70 2.84
C TYR A 206 -13.43 -5.09 2.78
N TYR A 207 -12.09 -5.20 2.82
CA TYR A 207 -11.43 -6.51 2.73
C TYR A 207 -11.62 -7.38 3.97
N THR A 208 -11.70 -6.77 5.15
CA THR A 208 -11.64 -7.51 6.43
C THR A 208 -13.02 -7.77 7.05
N ASN A 209 -14.03 -6.97 6.71
CA ASN A 209 -15.40 -7.12 7.17
C ASN A 209 -16.30 -7.66 6.04
N ARG A 210 -16.48 -8.98 6.00
CA ARG A 210 -17.27 -9.67 4.97
C ARG A 210 -18.71 -9.20 4.90
N GLN A 211 -19.34 -8.85 6.04
CA GLN A 211 -20.72 -8.36 6.05
C GLN A 211 -20.82 -7.00 5.37
N TYR A 212 -19.83 -6.13 5.62
CA TYR A 212 -19.74 -4.82 4.98
C TYR A 212 -19.46 -4.96 3.47
N ALA A 213 -18.53 -5.82 3.07
CA ALA A 213 -18.29 -6.10 1.65
C ALA A 213 -19.55 -6.61 0.93
N THR A 214 -20.27 -7.56 1.54
CA THR A 214 -21.54 -8.05 0.99
C THR A 214 -22.57 -6.93 0.89
N TYR A 215 -22.66 -6.05 1.88
CA TYR A 215 -23.53 -4.87 1.79
C TYR A 215 -23.16 -3.98 0.60
N CYS A 216 -21.88 -3.64 0.41
CA CYS A 216 -21.43 -2.79 -0.69
C CYS A 216 -21.72 -3.42 -2.07
N ARG A 217 -21.51 -4.74 -2.22
CA ARG A 217 -21.87 -5.47 -3.46
C ARG A 217 -23.36 -5.40 -3.76
N ARG A 218 -24.21 -5.55 -2.74
CA ARG A 218 -25.66 -5.45 -2.90
C ARG A 218 -26.09 -4.01 -3.19
N PHE A 219 -25.50 -3.03 -2.52
CA PHE A 219 -25.75 -1.62 -2.83
C PHE A 219 -25.40 -1.31 -4.30
N TRP A 220 -24.24 -1.76 -4.75
CA TRP A 220 -23.80 -1.63 -6.14
C TRP A 220 -24.78 -2.27 -7.14
N SER A 221 -25.18 -3.52 -6.91
CA SER A 221 -25.94 -4.31 -7.89
C SER A 221 -27.46 -4.14 -7.80
N GLU A 222 -28.00 -3.93 -6.61
CA GLU A 222 -29.45 -3.90 -6.34
C GLU A 222 -29.98 -2.49 -6.08
N THR A 223 -29.16 -1.55 -5.60
CA THR A 223 -29.63 -0.20 -5.20
C THR A 223 -29.28 0.88 -6.21
N LEU A 224 -28.04 0.90 -6.73
CA LEU A 224 -27.68 1.86 -7.78
C LEU A 224 -28.42 1.55 -9.07
N SER A 225 -28.75 2.59 -9.83
CA SER A 225 -29.25 2.46 -11.20
C SER A 225 -28.10 2.13 -12.17
N ASP A 226 -28.43 1.65 -13.37
CA ASP A 226 -27.43 1.42 -14.43
C ASP A 226 -26.65 2.70 -14.77
N ALA A 227 -27.35 3.84 -14.83
CA ALA A 227 -26.72 5.14 -15.10
C ALA A 227 -25.75 5.57 -13.98
N GLN A 228 -26.08 5.31 -12.71
CA GLN A 228 -25.20 5.60 -11.58
C GLN A 228 -23.97 4.69 -11.58
N ARG A 229 -24.14 3.39 -11.83
CA ARG A 229 -23.03 2.45 -11.99
C ARG A 229 -22.11 2.87 -13.14
N GLU A 230 -22.69 3.24 -14.29
CA GLU A 230 -21.93 3.70 -15.45
C GLU A 230 -21.14 4.99 -15.15
N ALA A 231 -21.72 5.92 -14.37
CA ALA A 231 -21.01 7.13 -13.93
C ALA A 231 -19.75 6.79 -13.13
N PHE A 232 -19.83 5.86 -12.17
CA PHE A 232 -18.67 5.39 -11.41
C PHE A 232 -17.65 4.69 -12.29
N VAL A 233 -18.08 3.78 -13.17
CA VAL A 233 -17.18 3.09 -14.11
C VAL A 233 -16.44 4.11 -15.00
N ASN A 234 -17.13 5.15 -15.47
CA ASN A 234 -16.52 6.20 -16.29
C ASN A 234 -15.55 7.08 -15.48
N LEU A 235 -15.86 7.37 -14.21
CA LEU A 235 -14.92 8.03 -13.30
C LEU A 235 -13.65 7.19 -13.13
N PHE A 236 -13.80 5.90 -12.85
CA PHE A 236 -12.67 5.00 -12.59
C PHE A 236 -11.80 4.76 -13.82
N LYS A 237 -12.39 4.68 -15.02
CA LYS A 237 -11.64 4.68 -16.28
C LYS A 237 -10.76 5.93 -16.44
N LYS A 238 -11.23 7.12 -16.04
CA LYS A 238 -10.43 8.36 -16.10
C LYS A 238 -9.25 8.33 -15.13
N TYR A 239 -9.35 7.57 -14.05
CA TYR A 239 -8.27 7.31 -13.10
C TYR A 239 -7.43 6.08 -13.45
N ASN A 240 -7.69 5.44 -14.59
CA ASN A 240 -6.99 4.25 -15.11
C ASN A 240 -7.16 2.98 -14.26
N TYR A 241 -8.22 2.88 -13.46
CA TYR A 241 -8.53 1.64 -12.74
C TYR A 241 -8.96 0.52 -13.69
N ALA A 242 -8.67 -0.73 -13.29
CA ALA A 242 -9.07 -1.94 -13.99
C ALA A 242 -10.57 -2.25 -13.80
N VAL A 243 -11.43 -1.49 -14.47
CA VAL A 243 -12.90 -1.57 -14.30
C VAL A 243 -13.55 -2.88 -14.77
N ALA A 244 -12.79 -3.80 -15.34
CA ALA A 244 -13.26 -5.16 -15.64
C ALA A 244 -13.31 -6.05 -14.39
N LEU A 245 -12.73 -5.61 -13.28
CA LEU A 245 -12.77 -6.30 -11.99
C LEU A 245 -13.89 -5.72 -11.12
N ASP A 246 -15.02 -6.41 -11.05
CA ASP A 246 -16.18 -5.97 -10.28
C ASP A 246 -15.84 -5.67 -8.81
N GLU A 247 -14.99 -6.50 -8.19
CA GLU A 247 -14.57 -6.30 -6.79
C GLU A 247 -13.82 -4.98 -6.59
N LEU A 248 -12.94 -4.62 -7.51
CA LEU A 248 -12.23 -3.34 -7.46
C LEU A 248 -13.23 -2.19 -7.61
N VAL A 249 -14.14 -2.27 -8.57
CA VAL A 249 -15.15 -1.22 -8.82
C VAL A 249 -16.05 -1.01 -7.61
N VAL A 250 -16.50 -2.09 -6.94
CA VAL A 250 -17.32 -1.99 -5.74
C VAL A 250 -16.54 -1.40 -4.57
N ASN A 251 -15.29 -1.82 -4.37
CA ASN A 251 -14.43 -1.32 -3.29
C ASN A 251 -14.13 0.18 -3.47
N GLU A 252 -13.81 0.61 -4.69
CA GLU A 252 -13.60 2.02 -5.02
C GLU A 252 -14.88 2.84 -4.88
N MET A 253 -16.02 2.31 -5.34
CA MET A 253 -17.31 3.00 -5.26
C MET A 253 -17.64 3.35 -3.81
N GLN A 254 -17.53 2.41 -2.87
CA GLN A 254 -17.84 2.71 -1.47
C GLN A 254 -16.89 3.75 -0.88
N ALA A 255 -15.60 3.67 -1.20
CA ALA A 255 -14.57 4.59 -0.70
C ALA A 255 -14.80 6.02 -1.19
N TYR A 256 -15.08 6.18 -2.48
CA TYR A 256 -15.41 7.48 -3.06
C TYR A 256 -16.75 8.01 -2.56
N LEU A 257 -17.80 7.19 -2.56
CA LEU A 257 -19.15 7.62 -2.20
C LEU A 257 -19.23 8.12 -0.75
N MET A 258 -18.68 7.36 0.20
CA MET A 258 -18.91 7.58 1.64
C MET A 258 -17.70 8.08 2.43
N PHE A 259 -16.49 7.90 1.90
CA PHE A 259 -15.25 8.07 2.67
C PHE A 259 -14.25 9.05 2.05
N THR A 260 -14.66 9.75 0.99
CA THR A 260 -13.87 10.80 0.34
C THR A 260 -14.57 12.16 0.43
N PRO A 261 -14.55 12.82 1.60
CA PRO A 261 -15.32 14.05 1.85
C PRO A 261 -14.71 15.30 1.21
N ASP A 262 -13.47 15.26 0.73
CA ASP A 262 -12.84 16.42 0.06
C ASP A 262 -13.41 16.60 -1.36
N PRO A 263 -14.11 17.70 -1.66
CA PRO A 263 -14.67 17.97 -2.99
C PRO A 263 -13.58 18.09 -4.07
N ASN A 264 -12.34 18.41 -3.68
CA ASN A 264 -11.21 18.42 -4.60
C ASN A 264 -10.76 17.01 -4.99
N SER A 265 -11.11 16.00 -4.20
CA SER A 265 -10.87 14.58 -4.50
C SER A 265 -12.08 13.95 -5.18
N PHE A 266 -13.29 14.15 -4.66
CA PHE A 266 -14.52 13.57 -5.20
C PHE A 266 -15.74 14.47 -5.03
N SER A 267 -16.53 14.61 -6.08
CA SER A 267 -17.74 15.44 -6.10
C SER A 267 -18.71 14.97 -7.19
N ALA A 268 -19.96 15.44 -7.14
CA ALA A 268 -20.97 15.13 -8.14
C ALA A 268 -20.52 15.55 -9.56
N SER A 269 -19.91 16.73 -9.67
CA SER A 269 -19.34 17.24 -10.93
C SER A 269 -18.28 16.31 -11.52
N LYS A 270 -17.38 15.76 -10.69
CA LYS A 270 -16.37 14.78 -11.15
C LYS A 270 -16.99 13.47 -11.62
N LEU A 271 -18.01 13.01 -10.89
CA LEU A 271 -18.77 11.80 -11.22
C LEU A 271 -19.66 12.01 -12.46
N GLY A 272 -20.01 13.25 -12.81
CA GLY A 272 -20.84 13.59 -13.95
C GLY A 272 -22.34 13.58 -13.65
N ILE A 273 -22.73 13.85 -12.41
CA ILE A 273 -24.12 13.86 -11.93
C ILE A 273 -24.43 15.15 -11.16
N THR A 274 -25.67 15.33 -10.75
CA THR A 274 -26.08 16.46 -9.88
C THR A 274 -25.73 16.23 -8.41
N ASP A 275 -25.56 17.31 -7.64
CA ASP A 275 -25.32 17.20 -6.19
C ASP A 275 -26.46 16.47 -5.48
N GLY A 276 -27.71 16.72 -5.88
CA GLY A 276 -28.89 16.04 -5.32
C GLY A 276 -28.90 14.53 -5.59
N GLU A 277 -28.42 14.08 -6.74
CA GLU A 277 -28.26 12.64 -7.02
C GLU A 277 -27.16 12.03 -6.17
N LEU A 278 -26.02 12.70 -5.99
CA LEU A 278 -24.94 12.22 -5.12
C LEU A 278 -25.40 12.10 -3.66
N ASP A 279 -26.07 13.14 -3.15
CA ASP A 279 -26.58 13.16 -1.78
C ASP A 279 -27.66 12.08 -1.58
N SER A 280 -28.51 11.86 -2.58
CA SER A 280 -29.48 10.76 -2.55
C SER A 280 -28.81 9.39 -2.47
N MET A 281 -27.74 9.15 -3.24
CA MET A 281 -26.97 7.90 -3.16
C MET A 281 -26.34 7.71 -1.78
N ARG A 282 -25.71 8.74 -1.22
CA ARG A 282 -25.13 8.69 0.14
C ARG A 282 -26.18 8.41 1.20
N GLU A 283 -27.34 9.04 1.06
CA GLU A 283 -28.44 8.85 2.00
C GLU A 283 -29.02 7.43 1.93
N MET A 284 -29.25 6.90 0.73
CA MET A 284 -29.64 5.49 0.56
C MET A 284 -28.59 4.54 1.16
N PHE A 285 -27.31 4.82 0.96
CA PHE A 285 -26.23 4.03 1.53
C PHE A 285 -26.28 4.04 3.06
N ARG A 286 -26.53 5.19 3.71
CA ARG A 286 -26.66 5.26 5.17
C ARG A 286 -27.94 4.59 5.68
N GLN A 287 -29.06 4.77 5.00
CA GLN A 287 -30.36 4.20 5.38
C GLN A 287 -30.37 2.67 5.37
N GLY A 288 -29.59 2.05 4.48
CA GLY A 288 -29.40 0.60 4.49
C GLY A 288 -28.59 0.07 5.68
N LYS A 289 -28.08 0.95 6.56
CA LYS A 289 -27.36 0.63 7.80
C LYS A 289 -26.18 -0.33 7.54
N PRO A 290 -25.17 0.12 6.78
CA PRO A 290 -24.01 -0.71 6.47
C PRO A 290 -23.39 -1.22 7.78
N PRO A 291 -23.01 -2.50 7.86
CA PRO A 291 -22.48 -3.10 9.08
C PRO A 291 -21.01 -2.72 9.27
N THR A 292 -20.75 -1.43 9.50
CA THR A 292 -19.43 -0.87 9.78
C THR A 292 -19.49 0.09 10.97
N ARG A 293 -18.34 0.28 11.62
CA ARG A 293 -18.15 1.29 12.69
C ARG A 293 -17.43 2.54 12.20
N LEU A 294 -16.99 2.57 10.94
CA LEU A 294 -16.33 3.74 10.37
C LEU A 294 -17.31 4.92 10.27
N PRO A 295 -16.81 6.16 10.43
CA PRO A 295 -17.64 7.35 10.26
C PRO A 295 -18.09 7.48 8.78
N LEU A 296 -19.40 7.54 8.56
CA LEU A 296 -20.00 7.72 7.24
C LEU A 296 -20.26 9.21 7.00
N TYR A 297 -19.81 9.74 5.84
CA TYR A 297 -19.99 11.15 5.44
C TYR A 297 -21.10 11.32 4.40
#